data_AF-A0A1E3YFG5-F1
#
_entry.id   AF-A0A1E3YFG5-F1
#
_cell.length_a   1.000
_cell.length_b   1.000
_cell.length_c   1.000
_cell.angle_alpha   90.00
_cell.angle_beta   90.00
_cell.angle_gamma   90.00
#
_symmetry.space_group_name_H-M   'P 1'
#
loop_
_entity.id
_entity.type
_entity.pdbx_description
1 polymer ?
#
loop_
_entity_poly.entity_id
_entity_poly.type
_entity_poly.pdbx_seq_one_letter_code
_entity_poly.pdbx_strand_id
1 'polypeptide(L)'
;MALVVEHDRHLLENDLSERCIAARLALYLQMEFHELDVDVEYNRLGDGVKRLSLPDDCVGRWNGVADPPAVPDVVVHSRGASGPNLLVLELKKTTNRVGSECDLIRIRAFREQLGYQYGATIECETQPNREPAVVVSAWVEDSAADESATELPAER
;
A
#
# COMPACT_ATOMS: atom_id res chain seq x y z
N MET A 1 1.74 -1.23 14.04
CA MET A 1 1.63 -2.68 13.77
C MET A 1 1.52 -3.52 15.03
N ALA A 2 2.32 -3.24 16.08
CA ALA A 2 2.23 -3.94 17.37
C ALA A 2 0.79 -4.03 17.94
N LEU A 3 -0.01 -2.96 17.80
CA LEU A 3 -1.39 -2.92 18.26
C LEU A 3 -2.30 -4.00 17.64
N VAL A 4 -2.09 -4.35 16.35
CA VAL A 4 -2.86 -5.43 15.70
C VAL A 4 -2.51 -6.79 16.33
N VAL A 5 -1.22 -7.03 16.61
CA VAL A 5 -0.77 -8.27 17.24
C VAL A 5 -1.26 -8.35 18.69
N GLU A 6 -1.25 -7.23 19.42
CA GLU A 6 -1.60 -7.17 20.84
C GLU A 6 -3.11 -7.29 21.08
N HIS A 7 -3.93 -6.56 20.32
CA HIS A 7 -5.36 -6.44 20.57
C HIS A 7 -6.23 -7.27 19.64
N ASP A 8 -5.72 -7.63 18.46
CA ASP A 8 -6.47 -8.36 17.42
C ASP A 8 -5.82 -9.72 17.09
N ARG A 9 -5.05 -10.28 18.04
CA ARG A 9 -4.34 -11.56 17.90
C ARG A 9 -5.19 -12.69 17.33
N HIS A 10 -6.46 -12.75 17.74
CA HIS A 10 -7.42 -13.75 17.28
C HIS A 10 -7.55 -13.80 15.75
N LEU A 11 -7.47 -12.65 15.06
CA LEU A 11 -7.55 -12.59 13.60
C LEU A 11 -6.39 -13.33 12.93
N LEU A 12 -5.20 -13.23 13.52
CA LEU A 12 -3.97 -13.83 13.01
C LEU A 12 -3.92 -15.33 13.31
N GLU A 13 -4.26 -15.74 14.54
CA GLU A 13 -4.23 -17.14 14.97
C GLU A 13 -5.25 -18.03 14.24
N ASN A 14 -6.35 -17.42 13.76
CA ASN A 14 -7.42 -18.14 13.07
C ASN A 14 -7.39 -17.94 11.55
N ASP A 15 -6.25 -17.48 11.01
CA ASP A 15 -6.02 -17.32 9.57
C ASP A 15 -7.11 -16.52 8.84
N LEU A 16 -7.66 -15.50 9.49
CA LEU A 16 -8.72 -14.69 8.90
C LEU A 16 -8.21 -13.89 7.68
N SER A 17 -9.16 -13.35 6.92
CA SER A 17 -8.84 -12.66 5.67
C SER A 17 -7.97 -11.42 5.89
N GLU A 18 -7.14 -11.09 4.89
CA GLU A 18 -6.33 -9.86 4.87
C GLU A 18 -7.19 -8.62 5.07
N ARG A 19 -8.42 -8.60 4.52
CA ARG A 19 -9.39 -7.52 4.72
C ARG A 19 -9.79 -7.32 6.19
N CYS A 20 -9.92 -8.39 6.97
CA CYS A 20 -10.19 -8.28 8.41
C CYS A 20 -9.02 -7.63 9.16
N ILE A 21 -7.80 -8.02 8.80
CA ILE A 21 -6.56 -7.48 9.39
C ILE A 21 -6.37 -6.02 8.95
N ALA A 22 -6.60 -5.71 7.67
CA ALA A 22 -6.56 -4.36 7.09
C ALA A 22 -7.50 -3.41 7.81
N ALA A 23 -8.73 -3.84 8.11
CA ALA A 23 -9.69 -3.03 8.86
C ALA A 23 -9.19 -2.63 10.24
N ARG A 24 -8.55 -3.55 10.98
CA ARG A 24 -7.98 -3.24 12.29
C ARG A 24 -6.74 -2.37 12.19
N LEU A 25 -5.87 -2.65 11.23
CA LEU A 25 -4.70 -1.81 10.95
C LEU A 25 -5.11 -0.37 10.60
N ALA A 26 -6.13 -0.20 9.76
CA ALA A 26 -6.66 1.11 9.36
C ALA A 26 -7.17 1.91 10.57
N LEU A 27 -7.88 1.25 11.52
CA LEU A 27 -8.33 1.91 12.75
C LEU A 27 -7.16 2.44 13.58
N TYR A 28 -6.09 1.65 13.75
CA TYR A 28 -4.93 2.10 14.50
C TYR A 28 -4.15 3.21 13.78
N LEU A 29 -4.02 3.11 12.47
CA LEU A 29 -3.41 4.17 11.66
C LEU A 29 -4.22 5.47 11.70
N GLN A 30 -5.55 5.39 11.71
CA GLN A 30 -6.41 6.58 11.81
C GLN A 30 -6.19 7.38 13.09
N MET A 31 -5.79 6.72 14.19
CA MET A 31 -5.44 7.41 15.44
C MET A 31 -4.14 8.22 15.32
N GLU A 32 -3.21 7.77 14.47
CA GLU A 32 -1.94 8.47 14.23
C GLU A 32 -2.11 9.59 13.19
N PHE A 33 -2.89 9.35 12.14
CA PHE A 33 -3.14 10.29 11.03
C PHE A 33 -4.45 11.06 11.20
N HIS A 34 -4.50 11.94 12.20
CA HIS A 34 -5.72 12.68 12.56
C HIS A 34 -6.21 13.71 11.52
N GLU A 35 -5.33 14.20 10.63
CA GLU A 35 -5.68 15.18 9.59
C GLU A 35 -5.96 14.54 8.22
N LEU A 36 -5.78 13.23 8.09
CA LEU A 36 -5.99 12.48 6.86
C LEU A 36 -7.05 11.40 7.07
N ASP A 37 -7.60 10.92 5.96
CA ASP A 37 -8.46 9.75 5.94
C ASP A 37 -7.59 8.48 5.87
N VAL A 38 -7.96 7.46 6.64
CA VAL A 38 -7.41 6.11 6.50
C VAL A 38 -8.52 5.16 6.09
N ASP A 39 -8.49 4.71 4.83
CA ASP A 39 -9.56 3.91 4.24
C ASP A 39 -9.07 2.55 3.77
N VAL A 40 -9.91 1.54 3.99
CA VAL A 40 -9.74 0.18 3.44
C VAL A 40 -10.40 0.12 2.07
N GLU A 41 -9.71 -0.45 1.07
CA GLU A 41 -10.25 -0.68 -0.27
C GLU A 41 -10.75 0.57 -1.01
N TYR A 42 -10.22 1.76 -0.68
CA TYR A 42 -10.64 3.00 -1.31
C TYR A 42 -10.19 3.09 -2.77
N ASN A 43 -11.13 2.85 -3.68
CA ASN A 43 -10.89 2.70 -5.12
C ASN A 43 -11.26 3.95 -5.95
N ARG A 44 -11.32 5.13 -5.33
CA ARG A 44 -11.70 6.38 -6.02
C ARG A 44 -10.55 7.36 -6.16
N LEU A 45 -10.51 8.10 -7.26
CA LEU A 45 -9.68 9.28 -7.45
C LEU A 45 -10.61 10.39 -7.95
N GLY A 46 -10.96 11.34 -7.08
CA GLY A 46 -12.13 12.18 -7.31
C GLY A 46 -13.39 11.34 -7.51
N ASP A 47 -14.16 11.65 -8.55
CA ASP A 47 -15.36 10.90 -8.94
C ASP A 47 -15.03 9.63 -9.77
N GLY A 48 -13.77 9.47 -10.19
CA GLY A 48 -13.31 8.36 -11.03
C GLY A 48 -12.95 7.10 -10.23
N VAL A 49 -12.90 5.97 -10.93
CA VAL A 49 -12.30 4.72 -10.40
C VAL A 49 -10.78 4.82 -10.51
N LYS A 50 -10.04 4.46 -9.46
CA LYS A 50 -8.58 4.28 -9.52
C LYS A 50 -8.24 3.21 -10.54
N ARG A 51 -7.29 3.50 -11.41
CA ARG A 51 -6.79 2.59 -12.43
C ARG A 51 -5.28 2.58 -12.40
N LEU A 52 -4.68 1.44 -12.71
CA LEU A 52 -3.24 1.30 -12.79
C LEU A 52 -2.86 0.62 -14.09
N SER A 53 -1.92 1.22 -14.81
CA SER A 53 -1.21 0.55 -15.89
C SER A 53 -0.16 -0.37 -15.27
N LEU A 54 -0.28 -1.68 -15.50
CA LEU A 54 0.62 -2.70 -14.96
C LEU A 54 1.06 -3.64 -16.09
N PRO A 55 2.22 -4.31 -15.96
CA PRO A 55 2.62 -5.41 -16.83
C PRO A 55 1.56 -6.53 -16.91
N ASP A 56 1.47 -7.20 -18.08
CA ASP A 56 0.44 -8.22 -18.36
C ASP A 56 0.47 -9.42 -17.40
N ASP A 57 1.64 -9.74 -16.86
CA ASP A 57 1.82 -10.78 -15.83
C ASP A 57 1.36 -10.34 -14.43
N CYS A 58 1.23 -9.04 -14.19
CA CYS A 58 0.82 -8.46 -12.91
C CYS A 58 -0.62 -7.93 -12.87
N VAL A 59 -1.35 -7.91 -13.99
CA VAL A 59 -2.79 -7.54 -14.02
C VAL A 59 -3.74 -8.68 -13.64
N GLY A 60 -3.23 -9.92 -13.53
CA GLY A 60 -3.98 -11.10 -13.10
C GLY A 60 -5.21 -11.37 -13.98
N ARG A 61 -6.41 -11.36 -13.36
CA ARG A 61 -7.68 -11.63 -14.08
C ARG A 61 -8.02 -10.59 -15.16
N TRP A 62 -7.32 -9.45 -15.17
CA TRP A 62 -7.53 -8.35 -16.10
C TRP A 62 -6.54 -8.37 -17.28
N ASN A 63 -5.89 -9.51 -17.54
CA ASN A 63 -5.03 -9.68 -18.71
C ASN A 63 -5.76 -9.26 -20.00
N GLY A 64 -5.11 -8.40 -20.79
CA GLY A 64 -5.66 -7.81 -22.02
C GLY A 64 -6.57 -6.59 -21.81
N VAL A 65 -6.77 -6.13 -20.57
CA VAL A 65 -7.49 -4.88 -20.27
C VAL A 65 -6.49 -3.77 -19.99
N ALA A 66 -6.58 -2.69 -20.76
CA ALA A 66 -5.81 -1.48 -20.48
C ALA A 66 -6.28 -0.82 -19.18
N ASP A 67 -5.31 -0.45 -18.32
CA ASP A 67 -5.49 0.27 -17.07
C ASP A 67 -6.64 -0.27 -16.20
N PRO A 68 -6.55 -1.52 -15.71
CA PRO A 68 -7.60 -2.14 -14.93
C PRO A 68 -7.91 -1.36 -13.64
N PRO A 69 -9.15 -1.47 -13.12
CA PRO A 69 -9.51 -0.93 -11.82
C PRO A 69 -8.58 -1.44 -10.71
N ALA A 70 -8.14 -0.53 -9.85
CA ALA A 70 -7.25 -0.80 -8.74
C ALA A 70 -7.95 -0.56 -7.40
N VAL A 71 -7.78 -1.51 -6.48
CA VAL A 71 -8.31 -1.46 -5.12
C VAL A 71 -7.15 -1.75 -4.17
N PRO A 72 -6.56 -0.73 -3.51
CA PRO A 72 -5.50 -0.94 -2.52
C PRO A 72 -6.08 -1.45 -1.20
N ASP A 73 -5.31 -2.20 -0.40
CA ASP A 73 -5.86 -2.75 0.85
C ASP A 73 -6.09 -1.68 1.91
N VAL A 74 -5.10 -0.81 2.14
CA VAL A 74 -5.24 0.36 3.02
C VAL A 74 -4.55 1.56 2.39
N VAL A 75 -5.18 2.73 2.48
CA VAL A 75 -4.57 4.00 2.06
C VAL A 75 -4.69 5.05 3.15
N VAL A 76 -3.66 5.90 3.24
CA VAL A 76 -3.69 7.17 3.98
C VAL A 76 -3.68 8.29 2.94
N HIS A 77 -4.71 9.11 2.93
CA HIS A 77 -4.97 10.09 1.87
C HIS A 77 -5.99 11.15 2.33
N SER A 78 -6.27 12.16 1.50
CA SER A 78 -7.51 12.93 1.60
C SER A 78 -8.48 12.49 0.52
N ARG A 79 -9.71 12.17 0.92
CA ARG A 79 -10.77 11.79 -0.02
C ARG A 79 -11.05 12.90 -1.03
N GLY A 80 -11.39 12.50 -2.25
CA GLY A 80 -11.70 13.41 -3.35
C GLY A 80 -10.56 13.50 -4.37
N ALA A 81 -10.54 14.59 -5.14
CA ALA A 81 -9.60 14.77 -6.26
C ALA A 81 -8.35 15.58 -5.89
N SER A 82 -8.39 16.34 -4.79
CA SER A 82 -7.34 17.28 -4.42
C SER A 82 -6.12 16.63 -3.78
N GLY A 83 -6.22 15.38 -3.31
CA GLY A 83 -5.20 14.76 -2.48
C GLY A 83 -5.00 15.51 -1.15
N PRO A 84 -3.91 15.22 -0.41
CA PRO A 84 -2.77 14.38 -0.79
C PRO A 84 -3.05 12.87 -0.80
N ASN A 85 -2.28 12.11 -1.58
CA ASN A 85 -2.17 10.65 -1.47
C ASN A 85 -0.85 10.35 -0.73
N LEU A 86 -0.92 9.97 0.55
CA LEU A 86 0.27 9.86 1.39
C LEU A 86 0.88 8.45 1.32
N LEU A 87 0.12 7.44 1.72
CA LEU A 87 0.62 6.07 1.91
C LEU A 87 -0.33 5.06 1.28
N VAL A 88 0.21 4.11 0.53
CA VAL A 88 -0.51 2.91 0.08
C VAL A 88 0.10 1.67 0.72
N LEU A 89 -0.76 0.80 1.25
CA LEU A 89 -0.38 -0.47 1.87
C LEU A 89 -1.04 -1.61 1.11
N GLU A 90 -0.25 -2.63 0.76
CA GLU A 90 -0.75 -3.92 0.27
C GLU A 90 -0.41 -4.97 1.32
N LEU A 91 -1.43 -5.68 1.81
CA LEU A 91 -1.33 -6.70 2.84
C LEU A 91 -1.25 -8.07 2.18
N LYS A 92 -0.40 -8.94 2.74
CA LYS A 92 -0.32 -10.34 2.36
C LYS A 92 -0.13 -11.23 3.59
N LYS A 93 -0.71 -12.43 3.57
CA LYS A 93 -0.39 -13.47 4.56
C LYS A 93 0.85 -14.25 4.17
N THR A 94 1.63 -14.71 5.15
CA THR A 94 2.79 -15.60 4.93
C THR A 94 2.42 -16.93 4.26
N THR A 95 1.15 -17.34 4.36
CA THR A 95 0.58 -18.51 3.69
C THR A 95 0.38 -18.31 2.17
N ASN A 96 0.36 -17.06 1.70
CA ASN A 96 0.18 -16.70 0.29
C ASN A 96 1.38 -15.86 -0.21
N ARG A 97 2.46 -16.55 -0.60
CA ARG A 97 3.71 -15.88 -1.05
C ARG A 97 3.80 -15.66 -2.56
N VAL A 98 2.81 -16.08 -3.33
CA VAL A 98 2.79 -15.94 -4.80
C VAL A 98 2.57 -14.47 -5.15
N GLY A 99 3.38 -13.90 -6.05
CA GLY A 99 3.15 -12.56 -6.60
C GLY A 99 3.90 -11.41 -5.94
N SER A 100 4.88 -11.67 -5.06
CA SER A 100 5.59 -10.61 -4.32
C SER A 100 6.27 -9.55 -5.20
N GLU A 101 6.67 -9.90 -6.42
CA GLU A 101 7.23 -8.95 -7.39
C GLU A 101 6.13 -8.05 -7.97
N CYS A 102 4.98 -8.62 -8.32
CA CYS A 102 3.82 -7.86 -8.79
C CYS A 102 3.25 -6.93 -7.71
N ASP A 103 3.30 -7.31 -6.43
CA ASP A 103 2.93 -6.42 -5.32
C ASP A 103 3.79 -5.15 -5.32
N LEU A 104 5.11 -5.30 -5.47
CA LEU A 104 6.04 -4.16 -5.53
C LEU A 104 5.83 -3.30 -6.79
N ILE A 105 5.60 -3.94 -7.94
CA ILE A 105 5.26 -3.23 -9.19
C ILE A 105 3.98 -2.42 -9.01
N ARG A 106 2.96 -3.02 -8.39
CA ARG A 106 1.68 -2.38 -8.13
C ARG A 106 1.81 -1.21 -7.16
N ILE A 107 2.58 -1.36 -6.08
CA ILE A 107 2.90 -0.27 -5.16
C ILE A 107 3.61 0.87 -5.88
N ARG A 108 4.62 0.58 -6.71
CA ARG A 108 5.32 1.60 -7.51
C ARG A 108 4.37 2.31 -8.46
N ALA A 109 3.48 1.57 -9.12
CA ALA A 109 2.47 2.16 -10.01
C ALA A 109 1.51 3.10 -9.26
N PHE A 110 1.07 2.77 -8.04
CA PHE A 110 0.29 3.71 -7.21
C PHE A 110 1.04 5.01 -6.96
N ARG A 111 2.34 4.94 -6.69
CA ARG A 111 3.18 6.12 -6.44
C ARG A 111 3.35 6.95 -7.69
N GLU A 112 3.82 6.33 -8.76
CA GLU A 112 4.16 6.98 -10.03
C GLU A 112 2.94 7.52 -10.78
N GLN A 113 1.81 6.81 -10.74
CA GLN A 113 0.62 7.14 -11.53
C GLN A 113 -0.44 7.89 -10.73
N LEU A 114 -0.59 7.59 -9.44
CA LEU A 114 -1.63 8.18 -8.59
C LEU A 114 -1.07 9.11 -7.50
N GLY A 115 0.25 9.34 -7.47
CA GLY A 115 0.87 10.35 -6.61
C GLY A 115 0.95 9.97 -5.13
N TYR A 116 0.94 8.67 -4.81
CA TYR A 116 1.24 8.21 -3.44
C TYR A 116 2.71 8.48 -3.10
N GLN A 117 2.98 9.15 -1.98
CA GLN A 117 4.35 9.47 -1.57
C GLN A 117 5.11 8.21 -1.11
N TYR A 118 4.45 7.40 -0.28
CA TYR A 118 4.99 6.20 0.33
C TYR A 118 4.18 4.97 -0.06
N GLY A 119 4.85 3.82 -0.10
CA GLY A 119 4.22 2.54 -0.34
C GLY A 119 4.87 1.42 0.45
N ALA A 120 4.10 0.47 0.95
CA ALA A 120 4.66 -0.65 1.70
C ALA A 120 3.89 -1.96 1.53
N THR A 121 4.63 -3.06 1.60
CA THR A 121 4.05 -4.40 1.69
C THR A 121 4.03 -4.85 3.14
N ILE A 122 2.86 -5.19 3.64
CA ILE A 122 2.65 -5.66 5.00
C ILE A 122 2.48 -7.18 4.99
N GLU A 123 3.41 -7.91 5.61
CA GLU A 123 3.31 -9.37 5.73
C GLU A 123 2.72 -9.74 7.11
N CYS A 124 1.68 -10.58 7.08
CA CYS A 124 0.96 -11.06 8.26
C CYS A 124 1.25 -12.55 8.46
N GLU A 125 1.88 -12.92 9.58
CA GLU A 125 2.11 -14.31 9.96
C GLU A 125 0.84 -14.87 10.61
N THR A 126 0.20 -15.80 9.90
CA THR A 126 -1.04 -16.46 10.30
C THR A 126 -0.93 -17.99 10.31
N GLN A 127 0.27 -18.54 10.06
CA GLN A 127 0.44 -19.99 10.02
C GLN A 127 0.20 -20.60 11.41
N PRO A 128 -0.49 -21.75 11.48
CA PRO A 128 -0.59 -22.51 12.71
C PRO A 128 0.80 -22.86 13.25
N ASN A 129 0.99 -22.73 14.56
CA ASN A 129 2.24 -23.02 15.28
C ASN A 129 3.41 -22.04 15.03
N ARG A 130 3.13 -20.86 14.48
CA ARG A 130 4.06 -19.73 14.47
C ARG A 130 3.53 -18.60 15.36
N GLU A 131 4.45 -17.77 15.86
CA GLU A 131 4.06 -16.59 16.62
C GLU A 131 3.42 -15.56 15.67
N PRO A 132 2.17 -15.12 15.94
CA PRO A 132 1.51 -14.12 15.12
C PRO A 132 2.33 -12.83 15.02
N ALA A 133 2.46 -12.31 13.80
CA ALA A 133 3.21 -11.10 13.54
C ALA A 133 2.60 -10.29 12.40
N VAL A 134 2.76 -8.97 12.45
CA VAL A 134 2.44 -8.06 11.35
C VAL A 134 3.66 -7.18 11.17
N VAL A 135 4.32 -7.30 10.01
CA VAL A 135 5.61 -6.65 9.74
C VAL A 135 5.58 -5.91 8.40
N VAL A 136 6.33 -4.82 8.31
CA VAL A 136 6.66 -4.17 7.04
C VAL A 136 7.73 -5.00 6.35
N SER A 137 7.35 -5.73 5.30
CA SER A 137 8.26 -6.61 4.55
C SER A 137 8.96 -5.90 3.39
N ALA A 138 8.39 -4.80 2.91
CA ALA A 138 9.01 -3.91 1.94
C ALA A 138 8.51 -2.48 2.15
N TRP A 139 9.39 -1.51 1.91
CA TRP A 139 9.10 -0.07 1.94
C TRP A 139 9.60 0.57 0.65
N VAL A 140 8.80 1.46 0.08
CA VAL A 140 9.10 2.19 -1.16
C VAL A 140 8.80 3.67 -0.92
N GLU A 141 9.81 4.49 -1.15
CA GLU A 141 9.75 5.95 -1.11
C GLU A 141 10.62 6.51 -2.23
N ASP A 142 10.51 7.81 -2.51
CA ASP A 142 11.40 8.43 -3.47
C ASP A 142 12.79 8.48 -2.85
N SER A 143 13.78 7.90 -3.53
CA SER A 143 15.17 8.30 -3.31
C SER A 143 15.23 9.78 -3.69
N ALA A 144 15.46 10.66 -2.72
CA ALA A 144 15.65 12.08 -2.95
C ALA A 144 16.51 12.27 -4.21
N ALA A 145 15.95 12.93 -5.22
CA ALA A 145 16.75 13.41 -6.33
C ALA A 145 17.89 14.23 -5.73
N ASP A 146 19.12 13.81 -6.02
CA ASP A 146 20.37 14.46 -5.69
C ASP A 146 20.27 15.98 -5.94
N GLU A 147 20.10 16.77 -4.88
CA GLU A 147 20.24 18.23 -4.90
C GLU A 147 21.72 18.63 -5.05
N SER A 148 22.39 18.14 -6.10
CA SER A 148 23.70 18.62 -6.51
C SER A 148 23.71 19.03 -7.99
N ALA A 149 22.72 19.84 -8.39
CA ALA A 149 22.90 20.73 -9.54
C ALA A 149 23.88 21.84 -9.16
N THR A 150 25.16 21.50 -9.28
CA THR A 150 26.33 22.37 -9.19
C THR A 150 26.09 23.69 -9.95
N GLU A 151 26.33 24.80 -9.26
CA GLU A 151 26.37 26.15 -9.81
C GLU A 151 27.18 26.20 -11.12
N LEU A 152 26.57 26.71 -12.19
CA LEU A 152 27.29 27.18 -13.37
C LEU A 152 28.02 28.49 -12.99
N PRO A 153 29.36 28.60 -13.10
CA PRO A 153 29.99 29.90 -13.01
C PRO A 153 29.71 30.68 -14.30
N ALA A 154 29.23 31.90 -14.11
CA ALA A 154 29.06 32.89 -15.16
C ALA A 154 30.39 33.16 -15.89
N GLU A 155 30.29 33.16 -17.21
CA GLU A 155 31.36 33.52 -18.15
C GLU A 155 31.93 34.92 -17.84
N ARG A 156 33.27 35.03 -17.85
CA ARG A 156 34.01 36.25 -18.16
C ARG A 156 35.28 35.91 -18.93
#